data_AF-A0A832K6F9-F1
#
_entry.id   AF-A0A832K6F9-F1
#
_cell.length_a   1.000
_cell.length_b   1.000
_cell.length_c   1.000
_cell.angle_alpha   90.00
_cell.angle_beta   90.00
_cell.angle_gamma   90.00
#
_symmetry.space_group_name_H-M   'P 1'
#
loop_
_entity.id
_entity.type
_entity.pdbx_description
1 polymer ?
#
loop_
_entity_poly.entity_id
_entity_poly.type
_entity_poly.pdbx_seq_one_letter_code
_entity_poly.pdbx_strand_id
1 'polypeptide(L)'
;METVSVLMPTSGTPGEQPAIAAMLEASDAGGLRQPAAGQPGRGVAAAAEPAKGETPQAEPLSSHLANSLRRRWRDYWRELRRCQRGFSEKSVHQLRVATRRLISELVLLEGVVQTAALHDAHRTLKRRLKRLGELRDIHVQRLFIEDRLTRFPELLVLREYLLRKEKRLEKEA
;
A
#
# COMPACT_ATOMS: atom_id res chain seq x y z
N MET A 1 -3.34 30.41 25.31
CA MET A 1 -4.11 30.09 24.09
C MET A 1 -3.29 30.55 22.91
N GLU A 2 -2.48 29.65 22.35
CA GLU A 2 -1.65 29.95 21.18
C GLU A 2 -1.91 28.90 20.13
N THR A 3 -2.57 29.34 19.06
CA THR A 3 -2.82 28.58 17.84
C THR A 3 -1.51 28.47 17.06
N VAL A 4 -0.84 27.33 17.17
CA VAL A 4 0.29 27.01 16.28
C VAL A 4 -0.30 26.52 14.96
N SER A 5 -0.40 27.46 14.02
CA SER A 5 -0.65 27.19 12.61
C SER A 5 0.55 26.44 12.03
N VAL A 6 0.41 25.13 11.85
CA VAL A 6 1.44 24.30 11.20
C VAL A 6 1.37 24.55 9.70
N LEU A 7 2.26 25.43 9.25
CA LEU A 7 2.58 25.68 7.86
C LEU A 7 3.04 24.36 7.21
N MET A 8 2.27 23.89 6.23
CA MET A 8 2.64 22.79 5.34
C MET A 8 3.98 23.08 4.64
N PRO A 9 4.94 22.14 4.56
CA PRO A 9 6.04 22.30 3.62
C PRO A 9 5.50 22.04 2.20
N THR A 10 5.16 23.12 1.49
CA THR A 10 5.05 23.11 0.03
C THR A 10 6.44 23.12 -0.57
N SER A 11 7.10 21.97 -0.62
CA SER A 11 8.30 21.76 -1.43
C SER A 11 8.43 20.30 -1.84
N GLY A 12 7.38 19.81 -2.52
CA GLY A 12 7.52 18.75 -3.52
C GLY A 12 7.50 19.43 -4.88
N THR A 13 8.59 19.30 -5.65
CA THR A 13 8.69 19.71 -7.04
C THR A 13 7.41 19.32 -7.82
N PRO A 14 6.77 20.23 -8.57
CA PRO A 14 5.51 19.94 -9.28
C PRO A 14 5.62 18.93 -10.44
N GLY A 15 6.82 18.41 -10.73
CA GLY A 15 7.12 17.65 -11.95
C GLY A 15 7.09 16.12 -11.82
N GLU A 16 7.18 15.53 -10.62
CA GLU A 16 7.30 14.07 -10.48
C GLU A 16 5.96 13.34 -10.25
N GLN A 17 4.98 14.01 -9.64
CA GLN A 17 3.61 13.50 -9.50
C GLN A 17 2.84 13.40 -10.84
N PRO A 18 2.96 14.33 -11.81
CA PRO A 18 2.29 14.16 -13.10
C PRO A 18 2.93 13.06 -13.95
N ALA A 19 4.20 12.70 -13.76
CA ALA A 19 4.85 11.68 -14.57
C ALA A 19 4.28 10.27 -14.30
N ILE A 20 4.07 9.90 -13.03
CA ILE A 20 3.53 8.59 -12.66
C ILE A 20 2.02 8.51 -12.93
N ALA A 21 1.29 9.62 -12.74
CA ALA A 21 -0.12 9.71 -13.13
C ALA A 21 -0.31 9.68 -14.65
N ALA A 22 0.53 10.38 -15.43
CA ALA A 22 0.49 10.36 -16.89
C ALA A 22 0.88 9.00 -17.48
N MET A 23 1.82 8.27 -16.84
CA MET A 23 2.17 6.91 -17.25
C MET A 23 1.02 5.92 -17.05
N LEU A 24 0.05 6.24 -16.18
CA LEU A 24 -1.15 5.45 -15.94
C LEU A 24 -2.34 5.83 -16.82
N GLU A 25 -2.41 7.07 -17.32
CA GLU A 25 -3.48 7.59 -18.18
C GLU A 25 -3.22 7.31 -19.68
N ALA A 26 -1.95 7.24 -20.12
CA ALA A 26 -1.61 7.09 -21.54
C ALA A 26 -1.93 5.69 -22.14
N SER A 27 -2.29 4.71 -21.31
CA SER A 27 -2.54 3.34 -21.78
C SER A 27 -4.01 3.06 -22.15
N ASP A 28 -4.92 4.02 -21.94
CA ASP A 28 -6.36 3.87 -22.23
C ASP A 28 -6.77 4.36 -23.64
N ALA A 29 -5.84 4.82 -24.47
CA ALA A 29 -6.13 5.30 -25.84
C ALA A 29 -6.05 4.21 -26.93
N GLY A 30 -6.30 2.95 -26.58
CA GLY A 30 -6.15 1.80 -27.47
C GLY A 30 -7.42 0.96 -27.62
N GLY A 31 -8.34 1.41 -28.47
CA GLY A 31 -9.21 0.50 -29.23
C GLY A 31 -10.70 0.53 -28.89
N LEU A 32 -11.48 1.17 -29.76
CA LEU A 32 -12.91 0.86 -29.96
C LEU A 32 -13.33 1.09 -31.41
N ARG A 33 -13.59 -0.01 -32.14
CA ARG A 33 -14.71 -0.28 -33.08
C ARG A 33 -14.31 -1.47 -33.97
N GLN A 34 -15.05 -2.57 -34.07
CA GLN A 34 -16.50 -2.73 -34.26
C GLN A 34 -17.02 -4.02 -33.57
N PRO A 35 -18.35 -4.22 -33.48
CA PRO A 35 -18.89 -5.30 -34.32
C PRO A 35 -20.26 -5.02 -34.97
N ALA A 36 -20.59 -5.97 -35.86
CA ALA A 36 -21.68 -6.05 -36.82
C ALA A 36 -23.09 -6.27 -36.24
N ALA A 37 -24.10 -5.90 -37.04
CA ALA A 37 -25.47 -6.41 -37.01
C ALA A 37 -25.68 -7.22 -38.32
N GLY A 38 -26.44 -8.31 -38.45
CA GLY A 38 -27.25 -9.13 -37.56
C GLY A 38 -28.08 -10.11 -38.43
N GLN A 39 -27.96 -11.42 -38.15
CA GLN A 39 -28.95 -12.55 -38.26
C GLN A 39 -29.82 -12.77 -39.53
N PRO A 40 -30.56 -13.92 -39.68
CA PRO A 40 -30.46 -15.26 -39.05
C PRO A 40 -30.58 -16.45 -40.04
N GLY A 41 -30.29 -17.67 -39.58
CA GLY A 41 -30.51 -18.92 -40.32
C GLY A 41 -30.83 -20.12 -39.41
N ARG A 42 -32.09 -20.52 -39.45
CA ARG A 42 -32.85 -21.61 -38.80
C ARG A 42 -32.19 -23.02 -38.88
N GLY A 43 -32.34 -23.83 -37.82
CA GLY A 43 -32.63 -25.27 -37.98
C GLY A 43 -31.87 -26.32 -37.13
N VAL A 44 -32.64 -26.92 -36.22
CA VAL A 44 -32.65 -28.35 -35.79
C VAL A 44 -31.65 -28.84 -34.73
N ALA A 45 -32.23 -29.53 -33.75
CA ALA A 45 -31.66 -30.11 -32.55
C ALA A 45 -30.82 -31.37 -32.79
N ALA A 46 -29.80 -31.61 -31.95
CA ALA A 46 -29.47 -32.93 -31.39
C ALA A 46 -28.35 -32.84 -30.34
N ALA A 47 -28.55 -33.59 -29.26
CA ALA A 47 -27.55 -34.25 -28.40
C ALA A 47 -26.56 -33.39 -27.62
N ALA A 48 -26.71 -33.48 -26.30
CA ALA A 48 -25.75 -33.05 -25.30
C ALA A 48 -24.44 -33.85 -25.40
N GLU A 49 -23.34 -33.13 -25.59
CA GLU A 49 -21.99 -33.55 -25.21
C GLU A 49 -21.42 -32.51 -24.22
N PRO A 50 -20.59 -32.93 -23.25
CA PRO A 50 -20.09 -32.04 -22.21
C PRO A 50 -19.11 -31.04 -22.81
N ALA A 51 -19.49 -29.76 -22.77
CA ALA A 51 -18.63 -28.68 -23.21
C ALA A 51 -17.34 -28.67 -22.38
N LYS A 52 -16.25 -28.92 -23.12
CA LYS A 52 -14.85 -28.75 -22.78
C LYS A 52 -14.64 -27.55 -21.86
N GLY A 53 -13.84 -27.78 -20.81
CA GLY A 53 -13.48 -26.78 -19.82
C GLY A 53 -13.14 -25.44 -20.44
N GLU A 54 -13.97 -24.44 -20.13
CA GLU A 54 -13.64 -23.04 -20.31
C GLU A 54 -12.44 -22.76 -19.42
N THR A 55 -11.24 -22.78 -19.99
CA THR A 55 -10.11 -22.11 -19.38
C THR A 55 -10.52 -20.65 -19.21
N PRO A 56 -10.54 -20.10 -17.97
CA PRO A 56 -10.84 -18.69 -17.78
C PRO A 56 -9.89 -17.89 -18.66
N GLN A 57 -10.44 -17.02 -19.51
CA GLN A 57 -9.64 -16.14 -20.36
C GLN A 57 -8.68 -15.37 -19.44
N ALA A 58 -7.40 -15.71 -19.51
CA ALA A 58 -6.40 -15.13 -18.62
C ALA A 58 -6.28 -13.64 -18.96
N GLU A 59 -6.59 -12.77 -17.99
CA GLU A 59 -6.28 -11.35 -18.14
C GLU A 59 -4.79 -11.20 -18.50
N PRO A 60 -4.43 -10.24 -19.38
CA PRO A 60 -3.04 -9.95 -19.66
C PRO A 60 -2.27 -9.69 -18.36
N LEU A 61 -1.10 -10.32 -18.21
CA LEU A 61 -0.26 -10.16 -17.02
C LEU A 61 0.01 -8.69 -16.68
N SER A 62 0.17 -7.85 -17.70
CA SER A 62 0.33 -6.40 -17.55
C SER A 62 -0.86 -5.74 -16.86
N SER A 63 -2.09 -6.08 -17.26
CA SER A 63 -3.32 -5.57 -16.64
C SER A 63 -3.44 -6.02 -15.19
N HIS A 64 -3.10 -7.28 -14.91
CA HIS A 64 -3.12 -7.82 -13.56
C HIS A 64 -2.11 -7.09 -12.64
N LEU A 65 -0.87 -6.93 -13.09
CA LEU A 65 0.18 -6.22 -12.34
C LEU A 65 -0.17 -4.74 -12.12
N ALA A 66 -0.68 -4.05 -13.14
CA ALA A 66 -1.12 -2.67 -13.03
C ALA A 66 -2.25 -2.52 -12.00
N ASN A 67 -3.24 -3.40 -12.02
CA ASN A 67 -4.37 -3.40 -11.08
C ASN A 67 -3.91 -3.71 -9.64
N SER A 68 -3.03 -4.70 -9.47
CA SER A 68 -2.44 -5.04 -8.17
C SER A 68 -1.65 -3.86 -7.59
N LEU A 69 -0.79 -3.22 -8.40
CA LEU A 69 -0.03 -2.04 -7.98
C LEU A 69 -0.94 -0.88 -7.57
N ARG A 70 -1.93 -0.53 -8.40
CA ARG A 70 -2.92 0.52 -8.10
C ARG A 70 -3.63 0.25 -6.78
N ARG A 71 -4.02 -1.00 -6.52
CA ARG A 71 -4.68 -1.39 -5.27
C ARG A 71 -3.75 -1.20 -4.06
N ARG A 72 -2.52 -1.70 -4.13
CA ARG A 72 -1.55 -1.56 -3.03
C ARG A 72 -1.15 -0.11 -2.78
N TRP A 73 -1.02 0.69 -3.83
CA TRP A 73 -0.76 2.12 -3.74
C TRP A 73 -1.89 2.84 -2.99
N ARG A 74 -3.14 2.57 -3.35
CA ARG A 74 -4.32 3.12 -2.67
C ARG A 74 -4.40 2.70 -1.21
N ASP A 75 -4.13 1.43 -0.91
CA ASP A 75 -4.14 0.93 0.47
C ASP A 75 -3.04 1.58 1.31
N TYR A 76 -1.83 1.73 0.77
CA TYR A 76 -0.74 2.48 1.40
C TYR A 76 -1.15 3.93 1.72
N TRP A 77 -1.72 4.66 0.75
CA TRP A 77 -2.16 6.04 0.97
C TRP A 77 -3.30 6.16 1.97
N ARG A 78 -4.20 5.17 2.04
CA ARG A 78 -5.25 5.11 3.06
C ARG A 78 -4.63 4.98 4.45
N GLU A 79 -3.74 4.01 4.65
CA GLU A 79 -3.13 3.77 5.96
C GLU A 79 -2.16 4.89 6.35
N LEU A 80 -1.47 5.53 5.40
CA LEU A 80 -0.62 6.69 5.67
C LEU A 80 -1.44 7.84 6.24
N ARG A 81 -2.55 8.20 5.59
CA ARG A 81 -3.47 9.23 6.08
C ARG A 81 -4.07 8.89 7.44
N ARG A 82 -4.38 7.62 7.66
CA ARG A 82 -4.87 7.14 8.96
C ARG A 82 -3.80 7.29 10.05
N CYS A 83 -2.56 6.94 9.77
CA CYS A 83 -1.44 7.08 10.69
C CYS A 83 -1.13 8.55 11.02
N GLN A 84 -1.23 9.44 10.03
CA GLN A 84 -1.03 10.88 10.21
C GLN A 84 -2.09 11.54 11.10
N ARG A 85 -3.30 10.99 11.16
CA ARG A 85 -4.35 11.46 12.10
C ARG A 85 -4.08 11.03 13.54
N GLY A 86 -3.24 10.01 13.75
CA GLY A 86 -2.89 9.51 15.08
C GLY A 86 -1.97 8.30 15.01
N PHE A 87 -0.87 8.37 15.75
CA PHE A 87 0.18 7.34 15.82
C PHE A 87 -0.16 6.20 16.78
N SER A 88 -1.38 5.66 16.68
CA SER A 88 -1.74 4.47 17.45
C SER A 88 -0.93 3.23 17.06
N GLU A 89 -0.79 2.30 18.00
CA GLU A 89 -0.19 0.98 17.79
C GLU A 89 -0.73 0.27 16.53
N LYS A 90 -2.06 0.32 16.35
CA LYS A 90 -2.77 -0.25 15.21
C LYS A 90 -2.50 0.49 13.90
N SER A 91 -2.55 1.82 13.88
CA SER A 91 -2.34 2.60 12.65
C SER A 91 -0.90 2.48 12.15
N VAL A 92 0.09 2.51 13.05
CA VAL A 92 1.50 2.27 12.70
C VAL A 92 1.70 0.86 12.18
N HIS A 93 1.09 -0.16 12.82
CA HIS A 93 1.16 -1.53 12.33
C HIS A 93 0.57 -1.68 10.91
N GLN A 94 -0.63 -1.15 10.67
CA GLN A 94 -1.28 -1.23 9.36
C GLN A 94 -0.49 -0.49 8.27
N LEU A 95 0.03 0.70 8.56
CA LEU A 95 0.91 1.43 7.64
C LEU A 95 2.17 0.61 7.30
N ARG A 96 2.81 -0.02 8.29
CA ARG A 96 3.98 -0.88 8.06
C ARG A 96 3.63 -2.08 7.18
N VAL A 97 2.48 -2.74 7.43
CA VAL A 97 2.00 -3.86 6.60
C VAL A 97 1.75 -3.41 5.17
N ALA A 98 1.03 -2.31 4.97
CA ALA A 98 0.75 -1.76 3.64
C ALA A 98 2.05 -1.36 2.90
N THR A 99 3.00 -0.76 3.61
CA THR A 99 4.33 -0.40 3.08
C THR A 99 5.11 -1.64 2.64
N ARG A 100 5.18 -2.69 3.47
CA ARG A 100 5.84 -3.96 3.12
C ARG A 100 5.20 -4.60 1.89
N ARG A 101 3.87 -4.63 1.84
CA ARG A 101 3.13 -5.17 0.68
C ARG A 101 3.43 -4.37 -0.59
N LEU A 102 3.45 -3.04 -0.51
CA LEU A 102 3.79 -2.20 -1.67
C LEU A 102 5.24 -2.43 -2.13
N ILE A 103 6.20 -2.50 -1.20
CA ILE A 103 7.60 -2.84 -1.53
C ILE A 103 7.69 -4.18 -2.25
N SER A 104 7.00 -5.21 -1.77
CA SER A 104 7.01 -6.52 -2.44
C SER A 104 6.51 -6.44 -3.88
N GLU A 105 5.51 -5.61 -4.15
CA GLU A 105 5.01 -5.41 -5.52
C GLU A 105 6.02 -4.67 -6.40
N LEU A 106 6.68 -3.65 -5.86
CA LEU A 106 7.73 -2.93 -6.57
C LEU A 106 8.92 -3.84 -6.90
N VAL A 107 9.31 -4.73 -5.99
CA VAL A 107 10.38 -5.72 -6.25
C VAL A 107 10.01 -6.68 -7.38
N LEU A 108 8.75 -7.11 -7.46
CA LEU A 108 8.28 -7.94 -8.58
C LEU A 108 8.32 -7.16 -9.90
N LEU A 109 7.91 -5.89 -9.87
CA LEU A 109 7.94 -5.01 -11.04
C LEU A 109 9.35 -4.65 -11.49
N GLU A 110 10.31 -4.48 -10.57
CA GLU A 110 11.73 -4.25 -10.88
C GLU A 110 12.32 -5.40 -11.72
N GLY A 111 11.79 -6.62 -11.59
CA GLY A 111 12.18 -7.76 -12.43
C GLY A 111 11.70 -7.68 -13.88
N VAL A 112 10.71 -6.83 -14.17
CA VAL A 112 10.12 -6.66 -15.53
C VAL A 112 10.50 -5.31 -16.13
N VAL A 113 10.50 -4.25 -15.31
CA VAL A 113 10.72 -2.86 -15.71
C VAL A 113 11.76 -2.23 -14.79
N GLN A 114 12.92 -1.86 -15.34
CA GLN A 114 14.02 -1.27 -14.59
C GLN A 114 14.09 0.23 -14.84
N THR A 115 13.37 1.02 -14.03
CA THR A 115 13.39 2.49 -14.10
C THR A 115 13.95 3.09 -12.82
N ALA A 116 14.63 4.23 -12.95
CA ALA A 116 15.14 4.99 -11.80
C ALA A 116 14.01 5.38 -10.83
N ALA A 117 12.83 5.74 -11.36
CA ALA A 117 11.65 6.08 -10.56
C ALA A 117 11.17 4.92 -9.67
N LEU A 118 11.17 3.68 -10.16
CA LEU A 118 10.80 2.51 -9.36
C LEU A 118 11.80 2.28 -8.22
N HIS A 119 13.10 2.36 -8.52
CA HIS A 119 14.15 2.21 -7.53
C HIS A 119 14.07 3.30 -6.44
N ASP A 120 13.82 4.55 -6.82
CA ASP A 120 13.67 5.66 -5.87
C ASP A 120 12.42 5.53 -5.00
N ALA A 121 11.30 5.08 -5.57
CA ALA A 121 10.09 4.76 -4.82
C ALA A 121 10.35 3.64 -3.80
N HIS A 122 10.98 2.54 -4.23
CA HIS A 122 11.35 1.43 -3.36
C HIS A 122 12.28 1.87 -2.22
N ARG A 123 13.32 2.65 -2.52
CA ARG A 123 14.26 3.21 -1.53
C ARG A 123 13.55 4.12 -0.52
N THR A 124 12.64 4.97 -0.99
CA THR A 124 11.87 5.90 -0.14
C THR A 124 10.97 5.14 0.82
N LEU A 125 10.24 4.13 0.33
CA LEU A 125 9.39 3.29 1.17
C LEU A 125 10.20 2.50 2.19
N LYS A 126 11.36 1.96 1.81
CA LYS A 126 12.27 1.27 2.74
C LYS A 126 12.75 2.19 3.86
N ARG A 127 13.14 3.43 3.54
CA ARG A 127 13.55 4.43 4.53
C ARG A 127 12.43 4.75 5.51
N ARG A 128 11.20 4.96 5.01
CA ARG A 128 10.03 5.18 5.85
C ARG A 128 9.74 3.98 6.75
N LEU A 129 9.81 2.76 6.21
CA LEU A 129 9.64 1.53 6.97
C LEU A 129 10.69 1.40 8.08
N LYS A 130 11.94 1.81 7.83
CA LYS A 130 13.00 1.82 8.85
C LYS A 130 12.69 2.81 9.97
N ARG A 131 12.28 4.04 9.65
CA ARG A 131 11.92 5.07 10.66
C ARG A 131 10.77 4.61 11.57
N LEU A 132 9.74 4.00 11.00
CA LEU A 132 8.62 3.44 11.75
C LEU A 132 8.99 2.16 12.55
N GLY A 133 10.22 1.67 12.42
CA GLY A 133 10.68 0.43 13.07
C GLY A 133 10.73 0.60 14.58
N GLU A 134 11.46 1.62 15.04
CA GLU A 134 11.65 1.87 16.47
C GLU A 134 10.32 2.11 17.19
N LEU A 135 9.42 2.90 16.58
CA LEU A 135 8.09 3.15 17.15
C LEU A 135 7.28 1.85 17.25
N ARG A 136 7.36 0.97 16.26
CA ARG A 136 6.68 -0.33 16.32
C ARG A 136 7.27 -1.25 17.39
N ASP A 137 8.58 -1.24 17.57
CA ASP A 137 9.22 -2.08 18.58
C ASP A 137 8.80 -1.65 19.99
N ILE A 138 8.70 -0.35 20.23
CA ILE A 138 8.16 0.19 21.50
C ILE A 138 6.71 -0.25 21.70
N HIS A 139 5.86 -0.17 20.67
CA HIS A 139 4.49 -0.67 20.76
C HIS A 139 4.41 -2.15 21.16
N VAL A 140 5.27 -3.00 20.59
CA VAL A 140 5.32 -4.43 20.93
C VAL A 140 5.84 -4.65 22.36
N GLN A 141 6.90 -3.94 22.76
CA GLN A 141 7.46 -4.02 24.11
C GLN A 141 6.45 -3.58 25.17
N ARG A 142 5.69 -2.51 24.90
CA ARG A 142 4.63 -2.02 25.78
C ARG A 142 3.55 -3.07 25.99
N LEU A 143 3.02 -3.65 24.91
CA LEU A 143 2.03 -4.73 25.01
C LEU A 143 2.55 -5.91 25.83
N PHE A 144 3.80 -6.31 25.60
CA PHE A 144 4.44 -7.39 26.34
C PHE A 144 4.58 -7.10 27.84
N ILE A 145 4.90 -5.86 28.22
CA ILE A 145 5.02 -5.46 29.62
C ILE A 145 3.65 -5.33 30.27
N GLU A 146 2.68 -4.73 29.59
CA GLU A 146 1.32 -4.53 30.11
C GLU A 146 0.66 -5.87 30.49
N ASP A 147 0.87 -6.92 29.69
CA ASP A 147 0.42 -8.29 29.96
C ASP A 147 1.04 -8.91 31.24
N ARG A 148 2.22 -8.44 31.65
CA ARG A 148 3.02 -9.04 32.74
C ARG A 148 3.07 -8.19 34.02
N LEU A 149 2.52 -6.97 33.99
CA LEU A 149 2.55 -6.05 35.14
C LEU A 149 1.87 -6.63 36.38
N THR A 150 0.83 -7.44 36.21
CA THR A 150 0.11 -8.09 37.32
C THR A 150 0.99 -9.10 38.06
N ARG A 151 1.91 -9.76 37.34
CA ARG A 151 2.83 -10.74 37.90
C ARG A 151 4.13 -10.11 38.40
N PHE A 152 4.56 -9.02 37.78
CA PHE A 152 5.83 -8.35 38.07
C PHE A 152 5.62 -6.82 38.17
N PRO A 153 5.20 -6.31 39.34
CA PRO A 153 4.96 -4.88 39.56
C PRO A 153 6.21 -3.99 39.34
N GLU A 154 7.41 -4.55 39.46
CA GLU A 154 8.68 -3.86 39.25
C GLU A 154 8.82 -3.32 37.81
N LEU A 155 8.08 -3.90 36.85
CA LEU A 155 8.05 -3.45 35.46
C LEU A 155 7.40 -2.08 35.26
N LEU A 156 6.78 -1.49 36.29
CA LEU A 156 6.20 -0.14 36.23
C LEU A 156 7.22 0.91 35.77
N VAL A 157 8.46 0.84 36.27
CA VAL A 157 9.53 1.77 35.89
C VAL A 157 9.85 1.66 34.39
N LEU A 158 9.89 0.42 33.87
CA LEU A 158 10.14 0.18 32.46
C LEU A 158 8.97 0.65 31.58
N ARG A 159 7.73 0.42 32.02
CA ARG A 159 6.53 0.94 31.34
C ARG A 159 6.59 2.46 31.18
N GLU A 160 6.91 3.18 32.24
CA GLU A 160 7.02 4.65 32.18
C GLU A 160 8.11 5.12 31.23
N TYR A 161 9.26 4.46 31.24
CA TYR A 161 10.34 4.73 30.29
C TYR A 161 9.86 4.57 28.84
N LEU A 162 9.17 3.47 28.53
CA LEU A 162 8.66 3.20 27.18
C LEU A 162 7.61 4.22 26.73
N LEU A 163 6.71 4.66 27.64
CA LEU A 163 5.72 5.70 27.34
C LEU A 163 6.38 7.04 27.00
N ARG A 164 7.46 7.42 27.68
CA ARG A 164 8.21 8.65 27.36
C ARG A 164 8.91 8.51 26.00
N LYS A 165 9.49 7.34 25.73
CA LYS A 165 10.18 7.06 24.47
C LYS A 165 9.23 7.04 23.27
N GLU A 166 8.05 6.44 23.41
CA GLU A 166 6.97 6.47 22.42
C GLU A 166 6.61 7.90 22.03
N LYS A 167 6.27 8.75 23.02
CA LYS A 167 5.94 10.17 22.79
C LYS A 167 7.03 10.96 22.09
N ARG A 168 8.30 10.60 22.29
CA ARG A 168 9.43 11.22 21.59
C ARG A 168 9.48 10.76 20.12
N LEU A 169 9.36 9.45 19.89
CA LEU A 169 9.38 8.88 18.55
C LEU A 169 8.17 9.32 17.71
N GLU A 170 6.99 9.51 18.31
CA GLU A 170 5.82 10.07 17.62
C GLU A 170 6.06 11.48 17.08
N LYS A 171 6.91 12.29 17.73
CA LYS A 171 7.27 13.64 17.27
C LYS A 171 8.31 13.63 16.14
N GLU A 172 9.11 12.56 16.06
CA GLU A 172 10.18 12.40 15.08
C GLU A 172 9.73 11.65 13.81
N ALA A 173 8.53 11.05 13.84
CA ALA A 173 7.97 10.19 12.78
C ALA A 173 7.20 10.94 11.68
#